data_AF-A0A4V3JQG9-F1
#
_entry.id   AF-A0A4V3JQG9-F1
#
_cell.length_a   1.000
_cell.length_b   1.000
_cell.length_c   1.000
_cell.angle_alpha   90.00
_cell.angle_beta   90.00
_cell.angle_gamma   90.00
#
_symmetry.space_group_name_H-M   'P 1'
#
loop_
_entity.id
_entity.type
_entity.pdbx_description
1 polymer ?
#
loop_
_entity_poly.entity_id
_entity_poly.type
_entity_poly.pdbx_seq_one_letter_code
_entity_poly.pdbx_strand_id
1 'polypeptide(L)'
;MSRLSNGWKVPESLEDKKELLESYQKTVESMESENPLTIFREHMDNGLLFKAGLQDAMNQLTTFANLYMSIIELKSEITKQTKGDVT
;
A
#
# COMPACT_ATOMS: atom_id res chain seq x y z
N MET A 1 -20.07 0.81 4.60
CA MET A 1 -18.72 0.88 5.20
C MET A 1 -17.73 1.21 4.11
N SER A 2 -16.89 2.24 4.30
CA SER A 2 -15.85 2.61 3.33
C SER A 2 -14.73 1.57 3.33
N ARG A 3 -14.11 1.33 2.18
CA ARG A 3 -12.97 0.43 1.99
C ARG A 3 -11.79 1.20 1.41
N LEU A 4 -10.59 0.77 1.76
CA LEU A 4 -9.33 1.26 1.22
C LEU A 4 -9.05 0.63 -0.16
N SER A 5 -8.16 1.24 -0.92
CA SER A 5 -7.71 0.77 -2.24
C SER A 5 -7.11 -0.64 -2.21
N ASN A 6 -6.56 -1.09 -1.08
CA ASN A 6 -6.10 -2.47 -0.89
C ASN A 6 -7.22 -3.46 -0.48
N GLY A 7 -8.47 -3.01 -0.45
CA GLY A 7 -9.65 -3.81 -0.12
C GLY A 7 -10.00 -3.93 1.37
N TRP A 8 -9.15 -3.41 2.27
CA TRP A 8 -9.41 -3.44 3.71
C TRP A 8 -10.55 -2.50 4.11
N LYS A 9 -11.30 -2.85 5.16
CA LYS A 9 -12.30 -1.95 5.75
C LYS A 9 -11.57 -0.79 6.43
N VAL A 10 -12.06 0.44 6.25
CA VAL A 10 -11.59 1.59 7.02
C VAL A 10 -12.04 1.42 8.49
N PRO A 11 -11.11 1.40 9.47
CA PRO A 11 -11.47 1.33 10.88
C PRO A 11 -12.28 2.55 11.33
N GLU A 12 -13.14 2.37 12.34
CA GLU A 12 -14.02 3.43 12.84
C GLU A 12 -13.32 4.31 13.89
N SER A 13 -12.54 3.70 14.79
CA SER A 13 -11.78 4.44 15.80
C SER A 13 -10.58 5.17 15.20
N LEU A 14 -10.15 6.27 15.83
CA LEU A 14 -8.97 7.02 15.42
C LEU A 14 -7.67 6.26 15.71
N GLU A 15 -7.64 5.51 16.81
CA GLU A 15 -6.49 4.72 17.24
C GLU A 15 -6.22 3.58 16.26
N ASP A 16 -7.24 2.79 15.90
CA ASP A 16 -7.11 1.71 14.91
C ASP A 16 -6.66 2.24 13.54
N LYS A 17 -7.12 3.44 13.14
CA LYS A 17 -6.66 4.08 11.89
C LYS A 17 -5.16 4.40 11.94
N LYS A 18 -4.66 4.90 13.08
CA LYS A 18 -3.23 5.24 13.26
C LYS A 18 -2.36 3.99 13.31
N GLU A 19 -2.79 2.95 14.02
CA GLU A 19 -2.09 1.67 14.05
C GLU A 19 -2.03 1.02 12.67
N LEU A 20 -3.14 1.03 11.94
CA LEU A 20 -3.19 0.50 10.58
C LEU A 20 -2.30 1.29 9.62
N LEU A 21 -2.27 2.62 9.76
CA LEU A 21 -1.38 3.49 9.00
C LEU A 21 0.09 3.14 9.27
N GLU A 22 0.50 3.00 10.54
CA GLU A 22 1.87 2.67 10.90
C GLU A 22 2.28 1.30 10.34
N SER A 23 1.38 0.31 10.44
CA SER A 23 1.59 -1.03 9.86
C SER A 23 1.81 -0.99 8.35
N TYR A 24 0.99 -0.22 7.62
CA TYR A 24 1.13 -0.06 6.17
C TYR A 24 2.42 0.67 5.80
N GLN A 25 2.81 1.70 6.56
CA GLN A 25 4.07 2.42 6.34
C GLN A 25 5.27 1.50 6.51
N LYS A 26 5.33 0.71 7.59
CA LYS A 26 6.39 -0.29 7.80
C LYS A 26 6.47 -1.30 6.66
N THR A 27 5.31 -1.74 6.16
CA THR A 27 5.24 -2.69 5.04
C THR A 27 5.77 -2.06 3.75
N VAL A 28 5.39 -0.82 3.43
CA VAL A 28 5.92 -0.09 2.27
C VAL A 28 7.42 0.13 2.39
N GLU A 29 7.92 0.55 3.54
CA GLU A 29 9.36 0.74 3.77
C GLU A 29 10.15 -0.57 3.59
N SER A 30 9.61 -1.70 4.07
CA SER A 30 10.19 -3.02 3.83
C SER A 30 10.20 -3.36 2.34
N MET A 31 9.10 -3.13 1.63
CA MET A 31 9.04 -3.38 0.18
C MET A 31 10.00 -2.47 -0.59
N GLU A 32 10.10 -1.19 -0.25
CA GLU A 32 11.03 -0.25 -0.88
C GLU A 32 12.49 -0.65 -0.66
N SER A 33 12.82 -1.22 0.51
CA SER A 33 14.15 -1.77 0.79
C SER A 33 14.52 -2.97 -0.09
N GLU A 34 13.51 -3.70 -0.58
CA GLU A 34 13.66 -4.80 -1.55
C GLU A 34 13.51 -4.34 -3.01
N ASN A 35 13.37 -3.03 -3.26
CA ASN A 35 13.13 -2.36 -4.55
C ASN A 35 12.45 -3.25 -5.63
N PRO A 36 11.14 -3.49 -5.52
CA PRO A 36 10.38 -4.31 -6.46
C PRO A 36 10.48 -3.84 -7.91
N LEU A 37 10.71 -2.53 -8.14
CA LEU A 37 10.94 -1.98 -9.48
C LEU A 37 12.30 -2.41 -10.04
N THR A 38 13.33 -2.49 -9.21
CA THR A 38 14.64 -3.04 -9.59
C THR A 38 14.52 -4.52 -9.93
N ILE A 39 13.86 -5.31 -9.08
CA ILE A 39 13.64 -6.74 -9.33
C ILE A 39 12.88 -6.93 -10.65
N PHE A 40 11.79 -6.19 -10.88
CA PHE A 40 11.03 -6.23 -12.14
C PHE A 40 11.92 -5.90 -13.35
N ARG A 41 12.72 -4.83 -13.25
CA ARG A 41 13.61 -4.39 -14.33
C ARG A 41 14.70 -5.41 -14.63
N GLU A 42 15.32 -6.01 -13.62
CA GLU A 42 16.33 -7.06 -13.79
C GLU A 42 15.72 -8.30 -14.45
N HIS A 43 14.49 -8.68 -14.12
CA HIS A 43 13.82 -9.80 -14.78
C HIS A 43 13.48 -9.48 -16.25
N MET A 44 13.06 -8.24 -16.55
CA MET A 44 12.87 -7.74 -17.93
C MET A 44 14.18 -7.80 -18.72
N ASP A 45 15.25 -7.22 -18.19
CA ASP A 45 16.53 -7.03 -18.88
C ASP A 45 17.24 -8.38 -19.13
N ASN A 46 17.03 -9.36 -18.25
CA ASN A 46 17.59 -10.71 -18.39
C ASN A 46 16.75 -11.66 -19.28
N GLY A 47 15.62 -11.19 -19.84
CA GLY A 47 14.74 -12.01 -20.68
C GLY A 47 14.10 -13.21 -19.95
N LEU A 48 14.11 -13.19 -18.61
CA LEU A 48 13.63 -14.27 -17.73
C LEU A 48 12.11 -14.21 -17.49
N LEU A 49 11.42 -13.25 -18.09
CA LEU A 49 9.97 -13.10 -17.96
C LEU A 49 9.23 -14.12 -18.83
N PHE A 50 9.20 -15.37 -18.37
CA PHE A 50 8.09 -16.27 -18.70
C PHE A 50 6.77 -15.58 -18.30
N LYS A 51 5.65 -15.87 -19.00
CA LYS A 51 4.34 -15.23 -18.72
C LYS A 51 3.97 -15.22 -17.23
N ALA A 52 4.34 -16.26 -16.48
CA ALA A 52 4.14 -16.33 -15.03
C ALA A 52 4.96 -15.29 -14.24
N GLY A 53 6.25 -15.13 -14.55
CA GLY A 53 7.11 -14.15 -13.88
C GLY A 53 6.69 -12.69 -14.14
N LEU A 54 6.21 -12.39 -15.37
CA LEU A 54 5.65 -11.07 -15.66
C LEU A 54 4.36 -10.81 -14.88
N GLN A 55 3.49 -11.81 -14.77
CA GLN A 55 2.26 -11.69 -14.00
C GLN A 55 2.57 -11.47 -12.50
N ASP A 56 3.53 -12.21 -11.94
CA ASP A 56 3.94 -12.06 -10.55
C ASP A 56 4.52 -10.68 -10.27
N ALA A 57 5.39 -10.19 -11.17
CA ALA A 57 5.99 -8.88 -11.00
C ALA A 57 4.94 -7.75 -11.15
N MET A 58 3.96 -7.91 -12.06
CA MET A 58 2.80 -7.00 -12.15
C MET A 58 1.89 -7.05 -10.91
N ASN A 59 1.72 -8.24 -10.31
CA ASN A 59 0.96 -8.41 -9.07
C ASN A 59 1.66 -7.69 -7.90
N GLN A 60 2.98 -7.78 -7.81
CA GLN A 60 3.78 -7.07 -6.81
C GLN A 60 3.65 -5.55 -6.95
N LEU A 61 3.77 -5.03 -8.18
CA LEU A 61 3.56 -3.61 -8.46
C LEU A 61 2.15 -3.13 -8.10
N THR A 62 1.14 -3.92 -8.45
CA THR A 62 -0.26 -3.62 -8.12
C THR A 62 -0.47 -3.59 -6.61
N THR A 63 0.13 -4.55 -5.89
CA THR A 63 0.07 -4.63 -4.42
C THR A 63 0.70 -3.39 -3.80
N PHE A 64 1.90 -3.01 -4.27
CA PHE A 64 2.61 -1.83 -3.80
C PHE A 64 1.77 -0.56 -4.02
N ALA A 65 1.24 -0.37 -5.23
CA ALA A 65 0.43 0.80 -5.57
C ALA A 65 -0.84 0.89 -4.71
N ASN A 66 -1.54 -0.23 -4.50
CA ASN A 66 -2.74 -0.28 -3.67
C ASN A 66 -2.45 0.05 -2.20
N LEU A 67 -1.32 -0.43 -1.67
CA LEU A 67 -0.90 -0.14 -0.30
C LEU A 67 -0.55 1.33 -0.13
N TYR A 68 0.17 1.90 -1.11
CA TYR A 68 0.52 3.33 -1.11
C TYR A 68 -0.72 4.23 -1.15
N MET A 69 -1.70 3.88 -1.99
CA MET A 69 -2.96 4.62 -2.06
C MET A 69 -3.76 4.50 -0.75
N SER A 70 -3.77 3.31 -0.14
CA SER A 70 -4.43 3.07 1.16
C SER A 70 -3.84 3.92 2.29
N ILE A 71 -2.52 4.17 2.27
CA ILE A 71 -1.84 5.07 3.21
C ILE A 71 -2.36 6.51 3.04
N ILE A 72 -2.51 6.98 1.79
CA ILE A 72 -3.02 8.33 1.49
C ILE A 72 -4.45 8.48 1.98
N GLU A 73 -5.30 7.47 1.72
CA GLU A 73 -6.68 7.42 2.19
C GLU A 73 -6.76 7.44 3.72
N LEU A 74 -5.95 6.62 4.42
CA LEU A 74 -5.91 6.62 5.88
C LEU A 74 -5.46 7.97 6.46
N LYS A 75 -4.44 8.61 5.89
CA LYS A 75 -4.02 9.96 6.30
C LYS A 75 -5.14 10.98 6.15
N SER A 76 -5.91 10.89 5.06
CA SER A 76 -7.08 11.74 4.81
C SER A 76 -8.17 11.51 5.85
N GLU A 77 -8.53 10.26 6.14
CA GLU A 77 -9.55 9.91 7.14
C GLU A 77 -9.14 10.31 8.56
N ILE A 78 -7.89 10.08 8.94
CA ILE A 78 -7.34 10.54 10.22
C ILE A 78 -7.45 12.06 10.33
N THR A 79 -7.08 12.80 9.28
CA THR A 79 -7.14 14.27 9.26
C THR A 79 -8.58 14.79 9.37
N LYS A 80 -9.53 14.15 8.68
CA LYS A 80 -10.96 14.51 8.76
C LYS A 80 -11.49 14.31 10.18
N GLN A 81 -11.19 13.16 10.79
CA GLN A 81 -11.67 12.84 12.13
C GLN A 81 -11.04 13.75 13.19
N THR A 82 -9.72 13.96 13.16
CA THR A 82 -9.05 14.87 14.10
C THR A 82 -9.48 16.33 13.97
N LYS A 83 -9.89 16.79 12.78
CA LYS A 83 -10.45 18.14 12.60
C LYS A 83 -11.95 18.21 12.93
N GLY A 84 -12.69 17.13 12.74
CA GLY A 84 -14.12 17.03 13.07
C GLY A 84 -14.40 16.97 14.57
N ASP A 85 -13.46 16.46 15.37
CA ASP A 85 -13.55 16.42 16.84
C ASP A 85 -13.29 17.78 17.52
N VAL A 86 -13.02 18.86 16.75
CA VAL A 86 -12.69 20.21 17.27
C VAL A 86 -13.92 21.17 17.29
N THR A 87 -15.14 20.64 17.19
CA THR A 87 -16.39 21.40 17.29
C THR A 87 -17.36 20.75 18.25
#